data_AF-A0A0F9BU34-F1
#
_entry.id   AF-A0A0F9BU34-F1
#
_cell.length_a   1.000
_cell.length_b   1.000
_cell.length_c   1.000
_cell.angle_alpha   90.00
_cell.angle_beta   90.00
_cell.angle_gamma   90.00
#
_symmetry.space_group_name_H-M   'P 1'
#
loop_
_entity.id
_entity.type
_entity.pdbx_description
1 polymer ?
#
loop_
_entity_poly.entity_id
_entity_poly.type
_entity_poly.pdbx_seq_one_letter_code
_entity_poly.pdbx_strand_id
1 'polypeptide(L)'
;MANEFNVYRGQDGDIDYSTAVATMDLTDTEVEIAAQYLPADTIWHYVRRELSECALESDPSDPCIVQIDDAGDMILDTPNIPDSLTVEQAAGAKLKVRWRYSELAQEIAPTGFRIYIDSGTGFDFDTPDDTVAFAQGGGPEFSWTSSALNNGQTYKFCIRAYTTAYGETQNVSFVSGVAKSSGPSGLTGITGSWEAA
;
A
#
# COMPACT_ATOMS: atom_id res chain seq x y z
N MET A 1 3.63 -35.70 15.38
CA MET A 1 2.87 -34.88 14.40
C MET A 1 2.65 -33.50 15.03
N ALA A 2 2.21 -32.50 14.28
CA ALA A 2 1.73 -31.25 14.89
C ALA A 2 0.41 -31.54 15.61
N ASN A 3 0.15 -30.86 16.72
CA ASN A 3 -1.09 -31.02 17.49
C ASN A 3 -2.00 -29.81 17.34
N GLU A 4 -1.43 -28.61 17.30
CA GLU A 4 -2.15 -27.34 17.24
C GLU A 4 -1.21 -26.24 16.71
N PHE A 5 -1.75 -25.05 16.47
CA PHE A 5 -0.98 -23.84 16.29
C PHE A 5 -1.11 -22.94 17.52
N ASN A 6 0.02 -22.38 17.96
CA ASN A 6 0.01 -21.23 18.86
C ASN A 6 0.00 -19.95 18.04
N VAL A 7 -0.89 -19.03 18.38
CA VAL A 7 -0.96 -17.70 17.78
C VAL A 7 -0.27 -16.70 18.71
N TYR A 8 0.65 -15.94 18.15
CA TYR A 8 1.40 -14.90 18.83
C TYR A 8 1.08 -13.55 18.20
N ARG A 9 1.28 -12.48 18.95
CA ARG A 9 1.11 -11.12 18.44
C ARG A 9 2.22 -10.19 18.87
N GLY A 10 2.36 -9.11 18.15
CA GLY A 10 3.27 -8.01 18.46
C GLY A 10 2.80 -6.71 17.86
N GLN A 11 3.40 -5.61 18.31
CA GLN A 11 3.16 -4.30 17.74
C GLN A 11 4.32 -3.93 16.81
N ASP A 12 4.04 -3.29 15.67
CA ASP A 12 5.05 -2.73 14.76
C ASP A 12 6.12 -3.75 14.28
N GLY A 13 5.76 -5.03 14.24
CA GLY A 13 6.62 -6.15 13.81
C GLY A 13 7.35 -6.86 14.95
N ASP A 14 7.36 -6.30 16.16
CA ASP A 14 7.99 -6.90 17.34
C ASP A 14 7.04 -7.91 18.00
N ILE A 15 7.04 -9.14 17.51
CA ILE A 15 6.21 -10.25 18.03
C ILE A 15 6.69 -10.74 19.40
N ASP A 16 5.77 -10.80 20.36
CA ASP A 16 5.99 -11.44 21.65
C ASP A 16 5.67 -12.94 21.57
N TYR A 17 6.72 -13.77 21.57
CA TYR A 17 6.61 -15.23 21.57
C TYR A 17 6.56 -15.85 22.98
N SER A 18 6.54 -15.04 24.04
CA SER A 18 6.54 -15.57 25.41
C SER A 18 5.17 -16.09 25.86
N THR A 19 4.09 -15.57 25.26
CA THR A 19 2.72 -15.91 25.62
C THR A 19 1.86 -15.99 24.36
N ALA A 20 1.33 -17.18 24.07
CA ALA A 20 0.34 -17.35 23.01
C ALA A 20 -0.96 -16.61 23.38
N VAL A 21 -1.52 -15.88 22.42
CA VAL A 21 -2.79 -15.14 22.58
C VAL A 21 -4.00 -15.96 22.19
N ALA A 22 -3.81 -17.03 21.43
CA ALA A 22 -4.82 -18.03 21.11
C ALA A 22 -4.15 -19.35 20.68
N THR A 23 -4.95 -20.40 20.63
CA THR A 23 -4.58 -21.70 20.05
C THR A 23 -5.56 -22.03 18.93
N MET A 24 -5.09 -22.76 17.91
CA MET A 24 -5.92 -23.23 16.79
C MET A 24 -5.69 -24.72 16.56
N ASP A 25 -6.75 -25.47 16.31
CA ASP A 25 -6.62 -26.84 15.82
C ASP A 25 -6.07 -26.84 14.39
N LEU A 26 -5.45 -27.94 13.97
CA LEU A 26 -4.85 -28.05 12.62
C LEU A 26 -5.87 -27.88 11.47
N THR A 27 -7.15 -28.07 11.77
CA THR A 27 -8.25 -27.93 10.81
C THR A 27 -8.92 -26.57 10.84
N ASP A 28 -8.58 -25.72 11.82
CA ASP A 28 -9.18 -24.41 11.96
C ASP A 28 -8.70 -23.49 10.84
N THR A 29 -9.64 -22.80 10.22
CA THR A 29 -9.38 -21.77 9.21
C THR A 29 -9.45 -20.36 9.79
N GLU A 30 -10.01 -20.22 10.99
CA GLU A 30 -10.29 -18.95 11.65
C GLU A 30 -10.11 -19.11 13.16
N VAL A 31 -9.78 -18.02 13.85
CA VAL A 31 -9.65 -17.98 15.31
C VAL A 31 -10.22 -16.67 15.85
N GLU A 32 -11.03 -16.76 16.90
CA GLU A 32 -11.51 -15.58 17.61
C GLU A 32 -10.58 -15.28 18.77
N ILE A 33 -10.02 -14.07 18.81
CA ILE A 33 -9.21 -13.61 19.92
C ILE A 33 -9.92 -12.47 20.65
N ALA A 34 -10.66 -12.83 21.70
CA ALA A 34 -11.47 -11.89 22.46
C ALA A 34 -10.66 -11.09 23.50
N ALA A 35 -11.28 -10.02 24.01
CA ALA A 35 -10.76 -9.19 25.11
C ALA A 35 -9.36 -8.60 24.89
N GLN A 36 -8.99 -8.35 23.63
CA GLN A 36 -7.75 -7.68 23.31
C GLN A 36 -7.86 -6.17 23.57
N TYR A 37 -6.81 -5.60 24.15
CA TYR A 37 -6.59 -4.15 24.13
C TYR A 37 -5.65 -3.83 22.98
N LEU A 38 -6.17 -3.15 21.96
CA LEU A 38 -5.45 -2.67 20.79
C LEU A 38 -5.65 -1.14 20.75
N PRO A 39 -4.68 -0.32 21.17
CA PRO A 39 -4.83 1.12 21.21
C PRO A 39 -5.10 1.72 19.82
N ALA A 40 -5.75 2.88 19.78
CA ALA A 40 -5.88 3.67 18.55
C ALA A 40 -4.50 4.00 17.94
N ASP A 41 -4.46 4.19 16.62
CA ASP A 41 -3.26 4.49 15.84
C ASP A 41 -2.13 3.45 16.00
N THR A 42 -2.48 2.16 16.03
CA THR A 42 -1.48 1.08 16.16
C THR A 42 -1.57 0.03 15.05
N ILE A 43 -0.44 -0.62 14.77
CA ILE A 43 -0.33 -1.74 13.84
C ILE A 43 0.10 -2.98 14.62
N TRP A 44 -0.72 -4.02 14.54
CA TRP A 44 -0.50 -5.31 15.18
C TRP A 44 -0.19 -6.37 14.14
N HIS A 45 0.72 -7.27 14.49
CA HIS A 45 1.10 -8.39 13.65
C HIS A 45 0.78 -9.67 14.40
N TYR A 46 0.12 -10.60 13.73
CA TYR A 46 -0.21 -11.92 14.25
C TYR A 46 0.48 -12.98 13.43
N VAL A 47 1.16 -13.89 14.10
CA VAL A 47 1.81 -15.04 13.46
C VAL A 47 1.37 -16.31 14.15
N ARG A 48 1.34 -17.41 13.41
CA ARG A 48 1.11 -18.74 13.99
C ARG A 48 2.37 -19.59 13.88
N ARG A 49 2.56 -20.48 14.85
CA ARG A 49 3.62 -21.49 14.87
C ARG A 49 3.02 -22.85 15.15
N GLU A 50 3.42 -23.87 14.39
CA GLU A 50 2.99 -25.25 14.62
C GLU A 50 3.62 -25.77 15.90
N LEU A 51 2.80 -26.27 16.83
CA LEU A 51 3.25 -26.92 18.05
C LEU A 51 3.28 -28.44 17.84
N SER A 52 4.47 -29.01 17.94
CA SER A 52 4.64 -30.47 17.89
C SER A 52 4.24 -31.16 19.20
N GLU A 53 4.00 -32.47 19.14
CA GLU A 53 3.80 -33.32 20.33
C GLU A 53 4.91 -33.22 21.39
N CYS A 54 6.11 -32.79 21.01
CA CYS A 54 7.25 -32.59 21.91
C CYS A 54 7.36 -31.15 22.44
N ALA A 55 6.32 -30.32 22.26
CA ALA A 55 6.29 -28.90 22.61
C ALA A 55 7.38 -28.05 21.93
N LEU A 56 7.85 -28.48 20.76
CA LEU A 56 8.70 -27.67 19.88
C LEU A 56 7.84 -26.93 18.88
N GLU A 57 8.16 -25.66 18.65
CA GLU A 57 7.47 -24.79 17.70
C GLU A 57 8.24 -24.65 16.38
N SER A 58 7.50 -24.56 15.27
CA SER A 58 8.04 -24.24 13.93
C SER A 58 8.60 -22.82 13.85
N ASP A 59 9.16 -22.44 12.70
CA ASP A 59 9.31 -21.04 12.32
C ASP A 59 7.91 -20.36 12.20
N PRO A 60 7.81 -19.04 12.40
CA PRO A 60 6.55 -18.31 12.27
C PRO A 60 6.04 -18.29 10.83
N SER A 61 4.71 -18.24 10.68
CA SER A 61 4.05 -17.92 9.41
C SER A 61 4.36 -16.49 8.95
N ASP A 62 3.98 -16.18 7.72
CA ASP A 62 3.80 -14.78 7.31
C ASP A 62 2.80 -14.10 8.27
N PRO A 63 3.04 -12.82 8.63
CA PRO A 63 2.18 -12.11 9.58
C PRO A 63 0.85 -11.70 8.93
N CYS A 64 -0.24 -11.89 9.65
CA CYS A 64 -1.49 -11.18 9.41
C CYS A 64 -1.42 -9.81 10.13
N ILE A 65 -1.77 -8.74 9.43
CA ILE A 65 -1.62 -7.37 9.92
C ILE A 65 -3.00 -6.82 10.29
N VAL A 66 -3.13 -6.35 11.53
CA VAL A 66 -4.34 -5.68 12.02
C VAL A 66 -3.99 -4.23 12.33
N GLN A 67 -4.63 -3.30 11.65
CA GLN A 67 -4.46 -1.88 11.90
C GLN A 67 -5.66 -1.33 12.67
N ILE A 68 -5.39 -0.49 13.67
CA ILE A 68 -6.42 0.23 14.43
C ILE A 68 -6.33 1.71 14.07
N ASP A 69 -7.46 2.31 13.71
CA ASP A 69 -7.53 3.74 13.38
C ASP A 69 -7.50 4.64 14.63
N ASP A 70 -7.63 5.95 14.41
CA ASP A 70 -7.63 6.98 15.44
C ASP A 70 -8.88 6.93 16.35
N ALA A 71 -9.98 6.34 15.85
CA ALA A 71 -11.20 6.09 16.60
C ALA A 71 -11.11 4.83 17.48
N GLY A 72 -10.08 4.00 17.29
CA GLY A 72 -9.93 2.72 17.98
C GLY A 72 -10.68 1.58 17.29
N ASP A 73 -11.17 1.80 16.08
CA ASP A 73 -11.83 0.79 15.27
C ASP A 73 -10.80 0.01 14.45
N MET A 74 -11.08 -1.28 14.26
CA MET A 74 -10.24 -2.12 13.42
C MET A 74 -10.46 -1.72 11.96
N ILE A 75 -9.37 -1.32 11.30
CA ILE A 75 -9.35 -1.17 9.86
C ILE A 75 -9.33 -2.59 9.27
N LEU A 76 -10.52 -3.05 8.87
CA LEU A 76 -10.72 -4.32 8.17
C LEU A 76 -9.89 -4.39 6.89
N ASP A 77 -9.67 -5.61 6.37
CA ASP A 77 -8.97 -5.95 5.13
C ASP A 77 -8.82 -4.74 4.20
N THR A 78 -7.65 -4.09 4.24
CA THR A 78 -7.34 -3.02 3.29
C THR A 78 -6.54 -3.60 2.14
N PRO A 79 -6.63 -3.02 0.93
CA PRO A 79 -5.77 -3.46 -0.16
C PRO A 79 -4.29 -3.31 0.22
N ASN A 80 -3.40 -3.91 -0.56
CA ASN A 80 -1.98 -3.66 -0.39
C ASN A 80 -1.66 -2.18 -0.64
N ILE A 81 -0.58 -1.68 -0.03
CA ILE A 81 -0.13 -0.31 -0.27
C ILE A 81 0.50 -0.22 -1.68
N PRO A 82 0.08 0.75 -2.52
CA PRO A 82 0.77 1.03 -3.78
C PRO A 82 2.24 1.39 -3.56
N ASP A 83 3.13 0.87 -4.40
CA ASP A 83 4.58 1.08 -4.31
C ASP A 83 5.16 1.71 -5.59
N SER A 84 6.48 1.94 -5.58
CA SER A 84 7.24 2.39 -6.76
C SER A 84 6.67 3.64 -7.44
N LEU A 85 6.16 4.58 -6.62
CA LEU A 85 5.63 5.84 -7.14
C LEU A 85 6.75 6.62 -7.86
N THR A 86 6.42 7.16 -9.03
CA THR A 86 7.26 8.08 -9.79
C THR A 86 6.41 9.19 -10.38
N VAL A 87 7.02 10.35 -10.62
CA VAL A 87 6.36 11.48 -11.26
C VAL A 87 7.22 12.03 -12.40
N GLU A 88 6.59 12.22 -13.55
CA GLU A 88 7.23 12.74 -14.77
C GLU A 88 6.47 13.96 -15.30
N GLN A 89 7.18 14.86 -15.99
CA GLN A 89 6.54 16.01 -16.61
C GLN A 89 5.75 15.59 -17.86
N ALA A 90 4.55 16.18 -18.00
CA ALA A 90 3.73 16.08 -19.18
C ALA A 90 3.45 17.48 -19.76
N ALA A 91 3.15 17.54 -21.06
CA ALA A 91 2.95 18.81 -21.76
C ALA A 91 1.80 19.63 -21.15
N GLY A 92 1.99 20.96 -21.08
CA GLY A 92 0.95 21.89 -20.62
C GLY A 92 0.86 22.02 -19.10
N ALA A 93 2.00 22.04 -18.40
CA ALA A 93 2.07 22.14 -16.93
C ALA A 93 1.32 21.00 -16.23
N LYS A 94 1.44 19.79 -16.78
CA LYS A 94 0.85 18.57 -16.22
C LYS A 94 1.94 17.70 -15.62
N LEU A 95 1.57 16.89 -14.65
CA LEU A 95 2.42 15.86 -14.08
C LEU A 95 1.74 14.51 -14.26
N LYS A 96 2.51 13.52 -14.74
CA LYS A 96 2.06 12.14 -14.82
C LYS A 96 2.67 11.36 -13.69
N VAL A 97 1.82 10.75 -12.89
CA VAL A 97 2.20 9.87 -11.78
C VAL A 97 2.08 8.44 -12.27
N ARG A 98 3.06 7.61 -11.93
CA ARG A 98 3.04 6.16 -12.15
C ARG A 98 3.30 5.45 -10.84
N TRP A 99 2.66 4.32 -10.64
CA TRP A 99 2.86 3.48 -9.47
C TRP A 99 2.71 2.01 -9.84
N ARG A 100 3.13 1.15 -8.91
CA ARG A 100 2.91 -0.28 -9.01
C ARG A 100 2.00 -0.78 -7.89
N TYR A 101 1.34 -1.89 -8.17
CA TYR A 101 0.52 -2.60 -7.22
C TYR A 101 0.84 -4.10 -7.27
N SER A 102 1.08 -4.69 -6.10
CA SER A 102 1.36 -6.12 -5.95
C SER A 102 0.15 -6.82 -5.35
N GLU A 103 -0.29 -7.91 -5.98
CA GLU A 103 -1.33 -8.81 -5.44
C GLU A 103 -0.73 -9.90 -4.51
N LEU A 104 0.60 -9.93 -4.34
CA LEU A 104 1.24 -10.88 -3.44
C LEU A 104 0.80 -10.62 -2.00
N ALA A 105 0.37 -11.68 -1.31
CA ALA A 105 -0.15 -11.62 0.07
C ALA A 105 -1.33 -10.64 0.25
N GLN A 106 -2.05 -10.35 -0.82
CA GLN A 106 -3.23 -9.50 -0.77
C GLN A 106 -4.37 -10.19 0.00
N GLU A 107 -4.88 -9.52 1.02
CA GLU A 107 -6.10 -9.93 1.73
C GLU A 107 -7.35 -9.54 0.92
N ILE A 108 -7.39 -8.32 0.37
CA ILE A 108 -8.51 -7.84 -0.46
C ILE A 108 -8.09 -7.10 -1.73
N ALA A 109 -8.83 -7.36 -2.82
CA ALA A 109 -8.69 -6.64 -4.09
C ALA A 109 -9.17 -5.17 -3.98
N PRO A 110 -8.38 -4.17 -4.42
CA PRO A 110 -8.86 -2.79 -4.46
C PRO A 110 -9.98 -2.65 -5.50
N THR A 111 -10.93 -1.76 -5.21
CA THR A 111 -11.84 -1.22 -6.23
C THR A 111 -11.10 -0.21 -7.12
N GLY A 112 -10.13 0.51 -6.55
CA GLY A 112 -9.30 1.44 -7.30
C GLY A 112 -8.24 2.12 -6.45
N PHE A 113 -7.72 3.21 -6.99
CA PHE A 113 -6.72 4.06 -6.37
C PHE A 113 -7.27 5.48 -6.27
N ARG A 114 -7.13 6.10 -5.10
CA ARG A 114 -7.38 7.52 -4.87
C ARG A 114 -6.08 8.28 -4.96
N ILE A 115 -6.14 9.41 -5.66
CA ILE A 115 -5.00 10.30 -5.88
C ILE A 115 -5.20 11.54 -5.04
N TYR A 116 -4.18 11.88 -4.27
CA TYR A 116 -4.14 13.05 -3.40
C TYR A 116 -2.99 13.97 -3.81
N ILE A 117 -3.24 15.27 -3.88
CA ILE A 117 -2.30 16.28 -4.33
C ILE A 117 -2.09 17.32 -3.22
N ASP A 118 -0.84 17.51 -2.81
CA ASP A 118 -0.44 18.60 -1.90
C ASP A 118 0.27 19.70 -2.71
N SER A 119 -0.25 20.92 -2.62
CA SER A 119 0.33 22.12 -3.26
C SER A 119 1.11 23.03 -2.29
N GLY A 120 1.31 22.58 -1.05
CA GLY A 120 2.05 23.29 0.00
C GLY A 120 1.31 23.43 1.33
N THR A 121 0.11 22.85 1.46
CA THR A 121 -0.78 22.96 2.63
C THR A 121 -0.92 21.66 3.41
N GLY A 122 -0.37 20.55 2.90
CA GLY A 122 -0.63 19.20 3.39
C GLY A 122 -1.66 18.48 2.51
N PHE A 123 -1.74 17.16 2.65
CA PHE A 123 -2.74 16.33 1.98
C PHE A 123 -4.10 16.45 2.69
N ASP A 124 -5.16 16.56 1.90
CA ASP A 124 -6.54 16.34 2.34
C ASP A 124 -6.90 14.89 1.97
N PHE A 125 -6.89 13.98 2.94
CA PHE A 125 -7.23 12.57 2.71
C PHE A 125 -8.74 12.29 2.75
N ASP A 126 -9.57 13.28 3.07
CA ASP A 126 -11.03 13.12 3.07
C ASP A 126 -11.61 13.31 1.67
N THR A 127 -10.94 14.12 0.84
CA THR A 127 -11.40 14.47 -0.51
C THR A 127 -10.33 14.12 -1.56
N PRO A 128 -10.41 12.97 -2.24
CA PRO A 128 -9.45 12.64 -3.29
C PRO A 128 -9.57 13.58 -4.50
N ASP A 129 -8.45 13.99 -5.07
CA ASP A 129 -8.38 14.83 -6.28
C ASP A 129 -8.85 14.06 -7.53
N ASP A 130 -8.57 12.75 -7.59
CA ASP A 130 -9.03 11.87 -8.67
C ASP A 130 -9.04 10.39 -8.22
N THR A 131 -9.59 9.52 -9.07
CA THR A 131 -9.58 8.08 -8.89
C THR A 131 -9.19 7.34 -10.17
N VAL A 132 -8.43 6.25 -10.02
CA VAL A 132 -8.17 5.29 -11.09
C VAL A 132 -8.75 3.93 -10.71
N ALA A 133 -9.63 3.39 -11.55
CA ALA A 133 -10.22 2.08 -11.32
C ALA A 133 -9.15 0.98 -11.37
N PHE A 134 -9.28 0.00 -10.48
CA PHE A 134 -8.50 -1.23 -10.58
C PHE A 134 -9.15 -2.11 -11.66
N ALA A 135 -8.71 -1.94 -12.91
CA ALA A 135 -9.17 -2.78 -14.01
C ALA A 135 -8.50 -4.16 -13.89
N GLN A 136 -9.30 -5.20 -13.57
CA GLN A 136 -8.81 -6.57 -13.55
C GLN A 136 -8.22 -6.94 -14.92
N GLY A 137 -6.93 -7.32 -14.94
CA GLY A 137 -6.22 -7.80 -16.14
C GLY A 137 -5.19 -6.85 -16.75
N GLY A 138 -4.86 -5.73 -16.10
CA GLY A 138 -3.99 -4.67 -16.63
C GLY A 138 -2.54 -4.63 -16.12
N GLY A 139 -1.93 -5.73 -15.66
CA GLY A 139 -0.55 -5.73 -15.16
C GLY A 139 -0.34 -4.90 -13.87
N PRO A 140 0.87 -4.93 -13.28
CA PRO A 140 1.12 -4.30 -11.99
C PRO A 140 1.32 -2.79 -12.08
N GLU A 141 1.29 -2.18 -13.26
CA GLU A 141 1.64 -0.77 -13.47
C GLU A 141 0.42 0.09 -13.79
N PHE A 142 0.30 1.18 -13.06
CA PHE A 142 -0.79 2.12 -13.19
C PHE A 142 -0.24 3.53 -13.42
N SER A 143 -1.04 4.39 -14.04
CA SER A 143 -0.66 5.79 -14.22
C SER A 143 -1.86 6.70 -14.29
N TRP A 144 -1.64 7.95 -13.89
CA TRP A 144 -2.61 9.02 -13.94
C TRP A 144 -1.90 10.31 -14.34
N THR A 145 -2.58 11.17 -15.11
CA THR A 145 -2.03 12.48 -15.51
C THR A 145 -2.92 13.58 -15.02
N SER A 146 -2.33 14.55 -14.31
CA SER A 146 -3.07 15.68 -13.74
C SER A 146 -3.76 16.54 -14.80
N SER A 147 -4.76 17.30 -14.36
CA SER A 147 -5.17 18.53 -15.02
C SER A 147 -4.00 19.53 -15.07
N ALA A 148 -4.17 20.64 -15.81
CA ALA A 148 -3.12 21.65 -15.89
C ALA A 148 -2.92 22.31 -14.52
N LEU A 149 -1.68 22.28 -14.04
CA LEU A 149 -1.26 22.83 -12.75
C LEU A 149 -0.58 24.18 -12.93
N ASN A 150 -0.39 24.91 -11.82
CA ASN A 150 0.33 26.19 -11.86
C ASN A 150 1.80 25.99 -12.26
N ASN A 151 2.22 26.67 -13.33
CA ASN A 151 3.59 26.62 -13.83
C ASN A 151 4.60 27.11 -12.77
N GLY A 152 5.66 26.35 -12.56
CA GLY A 152 6.72 26.61 -11.60
C GLY A 152 6.42 26.15 -10.17
N GLN A 153 5.20 25.67 -9.89
CA GLN A 153 4.82 25.18 -8.57
C GLN A 153 5.25 23.72 -8.38
N THR A 154 5.73 23.39 -7.18
CA THR A 154 5.98 22.02 -6.73
C THR A 154 4.71 21.43 -6.15
N TYR A 155 4.39 20.20 -6.56
CA TYR A 155 3.29 19.40 -6.02
C TYR A 155 3.84 18.09 -5.47
N LYS A 156 3.18 17.56 -4.44
CA LYS A 156 3.37 16.18 -3.99
C LYS A 156 2.15 15.35 -4.33
N PHE A 157 2.35 14.07 -4.57
CA PHE A 157 1.31 13.10 -4.92
C PHE A 157 1.40 11.91 -3.99
N CYS A 158 0.29 11.56 -3.35
CA CYS A 158 0.11 10.34 -2.57
C CYS A 158 -0.99 9.50 -3.23
N ILE A 159 -0.79 8.18 -3.26
CA ILE A 159 -1.73 7.23 -3.86
C ILE A 159 -2.13 6.22 -2.79
N ARG A 160 -3.42 6.09 -2.54
CA ARG A 160 -3.99 5.08 -1.63
C ARG A 160 -4.87 4.14 -2.41
N ALA A 161 -4.70 2.84 -2.19
CA ALA A 161 -5.61 1.85 -2.74
C ALA A 161 -6.86 1.80 -1.87
N TYR A 162 -8.04 1.64 -2.47
CA TYR A 162 -9.30 1.63 -1.72
C TYR A 162 -10.22 0.52 -2.18
N THR A 163 -11.08 0.08 -1.27
CA THR A 163 -12.28 -0.70 -1.55
C THR A 163 -13.51 0.12 -1.22
N THR A 164 -14.63 -0.16 -1.88
CA THR A 164 -15.91 0.49 -1.56
C THR A 164 -16.52 0.02 -0.24
N ALA A 165 -16.11 -1.15 0.26
CA ALA A 165 -16.68 -1.78 1.45
C ALA A 165 -15.88 -1.50 2.73
N TYR A 166 -14.56 -1.33 2.64
CA TYR A 166 -13.66 -1.34 3.80
C TYR A 166 -12.69 -0.13 3.85
N GLY A 167 -12.86 0.85 2.96
CA GLY A 167 -12.08 2.08 2.99
C GLY A 167 -10.76 1.98 2.22
N GLU A 168 -9.75 2.74 2.65
CA GLU A 168 -8.49 2.91 1.92
C GLU A 168 -7.25 2.63 2.77
N THR A 169 -6.14 2.36 2.10
CA THR A 169 -4.85 2.15 2.77
C THR A 169 -4.35 3.42 3.44
N GLN A 170 -3.68 3.30 4.58
CA GLN A 170 -3.06 4.43 5.28
C GLN A 170 -1.68 4.84 4.70
N ASN A 171 -1.53 4.80 3.37
CA ASN A 171 -0.28 5.19 2.73
C ASN A 171 0.01 6.67 2.98
N VAL A 172 1.22 6.97 3.44
CA VAL A 172 1.73 8.34 3.62
C VAL A 172 2.93 8.64 2.72
N SER A 173 3.39 7.64 1.94
CA SER A 173 4.46 7.81 0.97
C SER A 173 4.00 8.71 -0.18
N PHE A 174 4.88 9.61 -0.61
CA PHE A 174 4.59 10.53 -1.69
C PHE A 174 5.78 10.74 -2.63
N VAL A 175 5.49 11.19 -3.85
CA VAL A 175 6.47 11.71 -4.81
C VAL A 175 6.20 13.17 -5.10
N SER A 176 7.22 13.92 -5.53
CA SER A 176 7.07 15.36 -5.81
C SER A 176 7.65 15.75 -7.16
N GLY A 177 7.01 16.73 -7.79
CA GLY A 177 7.40 17.23 -9.11
C GLY A 177 7.05 18.70 -9.28
N VAL A 178 7.84 19.40 -10.10
CA VAL A 178 7.57 20.79 -10.49
C VAL A 178 6.79 20.81 -11.79
N ALA A 179 5.60 21.40 -11.79
CA ALA A 179 4.80 21.57 -13.00
C ALA A 179 5.46 22.62 -13.90
N LYS A 180 5.70 22.29 -15.18
CA LYS A 180 6.27 23.23 -16.17
C LYS A 180 5.41 23.29 -17.42
N SER A 181 5.07 24.50 -17.86
CA SER A 181 4.27 24.73 -19.07
C SER A 181 5.04 24.33 -20.33
N SER A 182 6.36 24.52 -20.33
CA SER A 182 7.27 24.01 -21.34
C SER A 182 7.73 22.60 -20.98
N GLY A 183 7.51 21.63 -21.86
CA GLY A 183 8.15 20.33 -21.76
C GLY A 183 9.68 20.43 -21.91
N PRO A 184 10.42 19.33 -21.72
CA PRO A 184 11.82 19.28 -22.09
C PRO A 184 11.98 19.75 -23.53
N SER A 185 12.99 20.58 -23.81
CA SER A 185 13.36 20.89 -25.19
C SER A 185 13.57 19.56 -25.93
N GLY A 186 12.90 19.38 -27.07
CA GLY A 186 13.03 18.17 -27.87
C GLY A 186 14.51 17.89 -28.17
N LEU A 187 14.88 16.61 -28.22
CA LEU A 187 16.25 16.22 -28.59
C LEU A 187 16.58 16.77 -29.97
N THR A 188 17.39 17.83 -30.02
CA THR A 188 17.99 18.34 -31.25
C THR A 188 19.35 17.71 -31.45
N GLY A 189 19.65 17.20 -32.66
CA GLY A 189 20.99 16.74 -33.03
C GLY A 189 21.20 15.23 -33.19
N ILE A 190 20.16 14.42 -33.34
CA ILE A 190 20.35 13.04 -33.86
C ILE A 190 20.59 13.14 -35.37
N THR A 191 21.86 13.10 -35.76
CA THR A 191 22.26 12.95 -37.17
C THR A 191 22.71 11.50 -37.36
N GLY A 192 21.96 10.72 -38.15
CA GLY A 192 22.41 9.41 -38.60
C GLY A 192 23.33 9.59 -39.82
N SER A 193 24.59 9.19 -39.72
CA SER A 193 25.46 8.99 -40.89
C SER A 193 25.49 7.51 -41.21
N TRP A 194 25.14 7.15 -42.44
CA TRP A 194 25.44 5.82 -42.99
C TRP A 194 26.74 5.96 -43.80
N GLU A 195 27.71 5.09 -43.56
CA GLU A 195 28.86 4.94 -44.46
C GLU A 195 28.42 4.06 -45.63
N ALA A 196 28.52 4.59 -46.85
CA ALA A 196 28.49 3.77 -48.05
C ALA A 196 29.83 3.04 -48.15
N ALA A 197 29.80 1.70 -48.18
CA ALA A 197 30.97 0.87 -48.45
C ALA A 197 31.48 1.04 -49.89
#